data_AF-A0A1I2T2N7-F1
#
_entry.id   AF-A0A1I2T2N7-F1
#
_cell.length_a   1.000
_cell.length_b   1.000
_cell.length_c   1.000
_cell.angle_alpha   90.00
_cell.angle_beta   90.00
_cell.angle_gamma   90.00
#
_symmetry.space_group_name_H-M   'P 1'
#
loop_
_entity.id
_entity.type
_entity.pdbx_description
1 polymer ?
#
loop_
_entity_poly.entity_id
_entity_poly.type
_entity_poly.pdbx_seq_one_letter_code
_entity_poly.pdbx_strand_id
1 'polypeptide(L)'
;MMQVRSIYERLNEKAAAIVESVDYDGSIEFSFSDYPEVKRDLQLLQRQFVGDMQSLIYSGTSAEWANSNLFQNIVANKALKYYRAQVDGEKFKHYFQTNSDQLQAFLARRDRGLNLSAKLWNQSQIYKDSLEATISTAVEKGMSAVTLSKRLSKYLHDWPALQADYQEKYSKATRCYDCEYRSIRLARNEISIAYRTAEQERWKQFDFILGYKIKLSGSHPRYDICDDLVGDYPKDFKFVGWHPNCLCYTVPIVMSEEEYWSDHRENSPNMITVPPDNFGKWVSENSERINEARSRGTLPCWVRDNEKHITRGWKKEFVYNEAVKQQLIQRGFWWRNMVSVEDFPNSAIKGFDVLAFDKVVEQVCDKNRILIKIKRIEDALDGKVALRYLGRLENGKEFELSRYFRFEKISGKNVPVVDHKLFVLPEELQGKGISKELMSAMVKQYKSCGIKRAYIHANIDVGGYCWAKYGAVAEKKEVEMIIENALNEHKISIHEYAKAKSVIENYKELVPMQNLANMSFGRNMLKGSSWQGYLDLSNEVQFEYLRDYLHI
;
A
#
# COMPACT_ATOMS: atom_id res chain seq x y z
N MET A 1 -29.89 14.44 -6.94
CA MET A 1 -30.55 14.81 -5.66
C MET A 1 -32.06 14.85 -5.81
N MET A 2 -32.61 15.58 -6.79
CA MET A 2 -34.06 15.65 -7.01
C MET A 2 -34.73 14.28 -7.23
N GLN A 3 -34.08 13.34 -7.93
CA GLN A 3 -34.64 12.01 -8.17
C GLN A 3 -34.80 11.16 -6.90
N VAL A 4 -33.84 11.21 -5.97
CA VAL A 4 -33.96 10.50 -4.68
C VAL A 4 -35.08 11.12 -3.85
N ARG A 5 -35.15 12.46 -3.79
CA ARG A 5 -36.24 13.17 -3.10
C ARG A 5 -37.61 12.78 -3.66
N SER A 6 -37.76 12.74 -4.97
CA SER A 6 -39.01 12.31 -5.61
C SER A 6 -39.40 10.87 -5.27
N ILE A 7 -38.42 9.96 -5.09
CA ILE A 7 -38.71 8.60 -4.58
C ILE A 7 -39.26 8.67 -3.16
N TYR A 8 -38.62 9.45 -2.28
CA TYR A 8 -39.07 9.63 -0.90
C TYR A 8 -40.47 10.27 -0.81
N GLU A 9 -40.73 11.34 -1.56
CA GLU A 9 -42.03 12.02 -1.60
C GLU A 9 -43.16 11.02 -1.94
N ARG A 10 -43.00 10.24 -3.02
CA ARG A 10 -44.00 9.22 -3.41
C ARG A 10 -44.17 8.11 -2.37
N LEU A 11 -43.09 7.68 -1.72
CA LEU A 11 -43.17 6.64 -0.70
C LEU A 11 -43.79 7.18 0.60
N ASN A 12 -43.52 8.44 0.95
CA ASN A 12 -44.12 9.10 2.11
C ASN A 12 -45.63 9.30 1.93
N GLU A 13 -46.11 9.58 0.71
CA GLU A 13 -47.54 9.60 0.42
C GLU A 13 -48.20 8.25 0.70
N LYS A 14 -47.57 7.16 0.26
CA LYS A 14 -48.05 5.79 0.53
C LYS A 14 -47.98 5.45 2.02
N ALA A 15 -46.88 5.81 2.68
CA ALA A 15 -46.73 5.59 4.12
C ALA A 15 -47.82 6.32 4.90
N ALA A 16 -48.12 7.57 4.54
CA ALA A 16 -49.18 8.33 5.18
C ALA A 16 -50.57 7.70 4.97
N ALA A 17 -50.87 7.19 3.77
CA ALA A 17 -52.12 6.47 3.50
C ALA A 17 -52.23 5.17 4.31
N ILE A 18 -51.12 4.44 4.49
CA ILE A 18 -51.07 3.25 5.35
C ILE A 18 -51.40 3.62 6.80
N VAL A 19 -50.80 4.71 7.31
CA VAL A 19 -51.03 5.17 8.69
C VAL A 19 -52.46 5.67 8.90
N GLU A 20 -53.04 6.37 7.92
CA GLU A 20 -54.45 6.81 7.97
C GLU A 20 -55.43 5.63 8.01
N SER A 21 -55.02 4.45 7.52
CA SER A 21 -55.86 3.24 7.55
C SER A 21 -55.91 2.53 8.91
N VAL A 22 -55.08 2.93 9.87
CA VAL A 22 -55.04 2.36 11.22
C VAL A 22 -55.54 3.36 12.27
N ASP A 23 -56.14 2.87 13.35
CA ASP A 23 -56.66 3.70 14.43
C ASP A 23 -55.55 4.14 15.39
N TYR A 24 -54.61 4.95 14.89
CA TYR A 24 -53.55 5.55 15.68
C TYR A 24 -53.92 6.96 16.11
N ASP A 25 -53.96 7.21 17.43
CA ASP A 25 -54.42 8.47 18.01
C ASP A 25 -53.30 9.44 18.42
N GLY A 26 -52.03 9.04 18.26
CA GLY A 26 -50.87 9.87 18.59
C GLY A 26 -50.47 9.89 20.08
N SER A 27 -51.14 9.10 20.93
CA SER A 27 -50.97 9.11 22.40
C SER A 27 -49.68 8.41 22.88
N ILE A 28 -49.21 7.42 22.13
CA ILE A 28 -47.99 6.65 22.39
C ILE A 28 -47.07 6.66 21.16
N GLU A 29 -45.88 6.09 21.27
CA GLU A 29 -45.01 5.90 20.11
C GLU A 29 -45.64 4.95 19.09
N PHE A 30 -45.58 5.32 17.81
CA PHE A 30 -46.05 4.50 16.72
C PHE A 30 -45.03 3.40 16.39
N SER A 31 -45.49 2.16 16.28
CA SER A 31 -44.73 1.09 15.66
C SER A 31 -45.58 0.30 14.68
N PHE A 32 -45.03 0.02 13.50
CA PHE A 32 -45.70 -0.85 12.53
C PHE A 32 -45.88 -2.29 13.06
N SER A 33 -45.15 -2.71 14.09
CA SER A 33 -45.36 -4.02 14.71
C SER A 33 -46.70 -4.15 15.42
N ASP A 34 -47.26 -3.03 15.86
CA ASP A 34 -48.49 -2.98 16.66
C ASP A 34 -49.74 -3.08 15.76
N TYR A 35 -49.55 -2.96 14.45
CA TYR A 35 -50.59 -2.99 13.41
C TYR A 35 -50.30 -4.12 12.40
N PRO A 36 -50.52 -5.39 12.76
CA PRO A 36 -50.22 -6.54 11.90
C PRO A 36 -50.98 -6.52 10.56
N GLU A 37 -52.13 -5.86 10.49
CA GLU A 37 -52.96 -5.69 9.30
C GLU A 37 -52.23 -4.93 8.18
N VAL A 38 -51.37 -3.96 8.51
CA VAL A 38 -50.59 -3.19 7.51
C VAL A 38 -49.22 -3.77 7.22
N LYS A 39 -48.88 -4.93 7.81
CA LYS A 39 -47.56 -5.58 7.64
C LYS A 39 -47.24 -5.83 6.16
N ARG A 40 -48.23 -6.25 5.37
CA ARG A 40 -48.06 -6.50 3.93
C ARG A 40 -47.76 -5.21 3.17
N ASP A 41 -48.45 -4.12 3.50
CA ASP A 41 -48.27 -2.84 2.83
C ASP A 41 -46.91 -2.22 3.17
N LEU A 42 -46.46 -2.34 4.42
CA LEU A 42 -45.09 -1.96 4.79
C LEU A 42 -44.04 -2.75 4.01
N GLN A 43 -44.22 -4.08 3.87
CA GLN A 43 -43.29 -4.89 3.09
C GLN A 43 -43.25 -4.48 1.62
N LEU A 44 -44.41 -4.14 1.04
CA LEU A 44 -44.50 -3.61 -0.32
C LEU A 44 -43.81 -2.24 -0.44
N LEU A 45 -43.99 -1.36 0.55
CA LEU A 45 -43.34 -0.05 0.62
C LEU A 45 -41.80 -0.20 0.65
N GLN A 46 -41.26 -1.08 1.50
CA GLN A 46 -39.82 -1.34 1.59
C GLN A 46 -39.27 -1.96 0.30
N ARG A 47 -40.00 -2.91 -0.31
CA ARG A 47 -39.60 -3.48 -1.62
C ARG A 47 -39.60 -2.42 -2.72
N GLN A 48 -40.58 -1.52 -2.73
CA GLN A 48 -40.62 -0.43 -3.70
C GLN A 48 -39.47 0.55 -3.47
N PHE A 49 -39.16 0.91 -2.22
CA PHE A 49 -37.98 1.71 -1.89
C PHE A 49 -36.71 1.10 -2.47
N VAL A 50 -36.48 -0.20 -2.24
CA VAL A 50 -35.29 -0.90 -2.76
C VAL A 50 -35.29 -0.93 -4.28
N GLY A 51 -36.43 -1.27 -4.91
CA GLY A 51 -36.55 -1.34 -6.36
C GLY A 51 -36.32 0.01 -7.07
N ASP A 52 -36.96 1.07 -6.59
CA ASP A 52 -36.85 2.42 -7.15
C ASP A 52 -35.41 2.96 -7.00
N MET A 53 -34.82 2.81 -5.81
CA MET A 53 -33.44 3.24 -5.55
C MET A 53 -32.41 2.42 -6.34
N GLN A 54 -32.61 1.10 -6.45
CA GLN A 54 -31.73 0.23 -7.22
C GLN A 54 -31.78 0.60 -8.71
N SER A 55 -32.98 0.83 -9.25
CA SER A 55 -33.17 1.23 -10.64
C SER A 55 -32.51 2.58 -10.94
N LEU A 56 -32.67 3.56 -10.04
CA LEU A 56 -32.01 4.87 -10.15
C LEU A 56 -30.49 4.72 -10.18
N ILE A 57 -29.92 3.95 -9.25
CA ILE A 57 -28.46 3.78 -9.13
C ILE A 57 -27.90 3.01 -10.32
N TYR A 58 -28.56 1.94 -10.79
CA TYR A 58 -28.12 1.19 -11.96
C TYR A 58 -28.22 1.99 -13.25
N SER A 59 -29.30 2.76 -13.43
CA SER A 59 -29.42 3.67 -14.57
C SER A 59 -28.32 4.73 -14.56
N GLY A 60 -28.08 5.38 -13.41
CA GLY A 60 -27.02 6.38 -13.26
C GLY A 60 -25.63 5.80 -13.46
N THR A 61 -25.36 4.61 -12.90
CA THR A 61 -24.11 3.87 -13.06
C THR A 61 -23.83 3.56 -14.53
N SER A 62 -24.82 3.03 -15.25
CA SER A 62 -24.67 2.66 -16.66
C SER A 62 -24.48 3.89 -17.54
N ALA A 63 -25.22 4.97 -17.27
CA ALA A 63 -25.07 6.24 -17.98
C ALA A 63 -23.68 6.86 -17.76
N GLU A 64 -23.21 6.95 -16.52
CA GLU A 64 -21.89 7.51 -16.23
C GLU A 64 -20.74 6.64 -16.72
N TRP A 65 -20.91 5.32 -16.76
CA TRP A 65 -19.96 4.41 -17.40
C TRP A 65 -19.86 4.68 -18.91
N ALA A 66 -21.01 4.84 -19.59
CA ALA A 66 -21.05 5.20 -21.00
C ALA A 66 -20.44 6.59 -21.26
N ASN A 67 -20.74 7.59 -20.42
CA ASN A 67 -20.16 8.93 -20.50
C ASN A 67 -18.63 8.90 -20.34
N SER A 68 -18.13 8.13 -19.36
CA SER A 68 -16.69 7.93 -19.16
C SER A 68 -16.06 7.32 -20.43
N ASN A 69 -16.65 6.26 -20.98
CA ASN A 69 -16.16 5.65 -22.22
C ASN A 69 -16.12 6.63 -23.40
N LEU A 70 -17.13 7.47 -23.56
CA LEU A 70 -17.15 8.50 -24.59
C LEU A 70 -16.02 9.51 -24.39
N PHE A 71 -15.80 9.97 -23.16
CA PHE A 71 -14.69 10.87 -22.84
C PHE A 71 -13.33 10.21 -23.11
N GLN A 72 -13.16 8.94 -22.74
CA GLN A 72 -11.92 8.22 -23.01
C GLN A 72 -11.67 7.96 -24.51
N ASN A 73 -12.72 7.82 -25.33
CA ASN A 73 -12.58 7.82 -26.79
C ASN A 73 -11.99 9.15 -27.29
N ILE A 74 -12.45 10.28 -26.73
CA ILE A 74 -11.91 11.61 -27.08
C ILE A 74 -10.45 11.73 -26.65
N VAL A 75 -10.08 11.24 -25.45
CA VAL A 75 -8.70 11.22 -24.97
C VAL A 75 -7.81 10.41 -25.91
N ALA A 76 -8.20 9.18 -26.26
CA ALA A 76 -7.45 8.33 -27.18
C ALA A 76 -7.28 8.97 -28.56
N ASN A 77 -8.38 9.48 -29.14
CA ASN A 77 -8.33 10.18 -30.44
C ASN A 77 -7.40 11.40 -30.40
N LYS A 78 -7.45 12.19 -29.32
CA LYS A 78 -6.59 13.36 -29.17
C LYS A 78 -5.11 12.99 -29.05
N ALA A 79 -4.79 11.96 -28.27
CA ALA A 79 -3.43 11.45 -28.13
C ALA A 79 -2.90 10.92 -29.47
N LEU A 80 -3.65 10.03 -30.14
CA LEU A 80 -3.27 9.47 -31.45
C LEU A 80 -3.07 10.54 -32.52
N LYS A 81 -3.96 11.53 -32.57
CA LYS A 81 -3.82 12.68 -33.48
C LYS A 81 -2.56 13.49 -33.17
N TYR A 82 -2.26 13.71 -31.89
CA TYR A 82 -1.05 14.42 -31.46
C TYR A 82 0.22 13.67 -31.91
N TYR A 83 0.26 12.34 -31.74
CA TYR A 83 1.37 11.51 -32.18
C TYR A 83 1.43 11.26 -33.69
N ARG A 84 0.41 11.69 -34.45
CA ARG A 84 0.21 11.32 -35.86
C ARG A 84 0.16 9.80 -36.08
N ALA A 85 -0.27 9.05 -35.06
CA ALA A 85 -0.37 7.61 -35.10
C ALA A 85 -1.71 7.18 -35.70
N GLN A 86 -1.66 6.20 -36.60
CA GLN A 86 -2.84 5.48 -37.09
C GLN A 86 -2.91 4.13 -36.39
N VAL A 87 -4.12 3.76 -35.95
CA VAL A 87 -4.39 2.46 -35.34
C VAL A 87 -5.57 1.82 -36.02
N ASP A 88 -5.41 0.54 -36.36
CA ASP A 88 -6.42 -0.29 -36.99
C ASP A 88 -6.51 -1.65 -36.26
N GLY A 89 -7.38 -2.53 -36.76
CA GLY A 89 -7.50 -3.91 -36.29
C GLY A 89 -7.64 -4.05 -34.78
N GLU A 90 -6.79 -4.89 -34.19
CA GLU A 90 -6.80 -5.20 -32.75
C GLU A 90 -6.42 -4.02 -31.86
N LYS A 91 -5.52 -3.14 -32.31
CA LYS A 91 -5.09 -1.97 -31.54
C LYS A 91 -6.21 -0.93 -31.43
N PHE A 92 -6.98 -0.74 -32.51
CA PHE A 92 -8.19 0.08 -32.46
C PHE A 92 -9.21 -0.50 -31.49
N LYS A 93 -9.52 -1.81 -31.60
CA LYS A 93 -10.46 -2.46 -30.66
C LYS A 93 -10.01 -2.31 -29.21
N HIS A 94 -8.72 -2.49 -28.95
CA HIS A 94 -8.14 -2.37 -27.61
C HIS A 94 -8.37 -0.98 -27.01
N TYR A 95 -8.23 0.10 -27.80
CA TYR A 95 -8.41 1.45 -27.29
C TYR A 95 -9.88 1.89 -27.19
N PHE A 96 -10.76 1.40 -28.06
CA PHE A 96 -12.14 1.91 -28.18
C PHE A 96 -13.22 0.97 -27.64
N GLN A 97 -12.83 -0.13 -26.98
CA GLN A 97 -13.77 -1.01 -26.29
C GLN A 97 -14.47 -0.31 -25.11
N THR A 98 -15.68 -0.79 -24.80
CA THR A 98 -16.59 -0.20 -23.80
C THR A 98 -16.49 -0.85 -22.42
N ASN A 99 -15.66 -1.89 -22.26
CA ASN A 99 -15.43 -2.58 -20.99
C ASN A 99 -16.72 -3.12 -20.35
N SER A 100 -17.59 -3.74 -21.16
CA SER A 100 -18.89 -4.27 -20.70
C SER A 100 -18.75 -5.34 -19.61
N ASP A 101 -17.73 -6.18 -19.67
CA ASP A 101 -17.48 -7.20 -18.64
C ASP A 101 -17.09 -6.57 -17.30
N GLN A 102 -16.28 -5.50 -17.34
CA GLN A 102 -15.90 -4.73 -16.15
C GLN A 102 -17.10 -4.00 -15.54
N LEU A 103 -18.05 -3.52 -16.37
CA LEU A 103 -19.32 -2.99 -15.88
C LEU A 103 -20.13 -4.08 -15.16
N GLN A 104 -20.26 -5.28 -15.74
CA GLN A 104 -20.95 -6.38 -15.07
C GLN A 104 -20.27 -6.78 -13.75
N ALA A 105 -18.94 -6.85 -13.73
CA ALA A 105 -18.18 -7.09 -12.51
C ALA A 105 -18.40 -5.98 -11.46
N PHE A 106 -18.49 -4.72 -11.89
CA PHE A 106 -18.80 -3.59 -11.02
C PHE A 106 -20.20 -3.71 -10.41
N LEU A 107 -21.21 -4.05 -11.22
CA LEU A 107 -22.60 -4.20 -10.78
C LEU A 107 -22.78 -5.40 -9.82
N ALA A 108 -22.00 -6.47 -10.03
CA ALA A 108 -22.01 -7.67 -9.19
C ALA A 108 -21.14 -7.55 -7.93
N ARG A 109 -20.36 -6.47 -7.78
CA ARG A 109 -19.35 -6.36 -6.71
C ARG A 109 -19.97 -6.36 -5.32
N ARG A 110 -19.20 -6.87 -4.36
CA ARG A 110 -19.51 -6.80 -2.94
C ARG A 110 -18.52 -5.87 -2.25
N ASP A 111 -19.03 -4.98 -1.40
CA ASP A 111 -18.23 -4.17 -0.51
C ASP A 111 -18.54 -4.56 0.94
N ARG A 112 -17.51 -5.03 1.66
CA ARG A 112 -17.65 -5.61 3.00
C ARG A 112 -18.73 -6.71 3.06
N GLY A 113 -18.74 -7.58 2.05
CA GLY A 113 -19.70 -8.69 1.92
C GLY A 113 -21.07 -8.32 1.36
N LEU A 114 -21.41 -7.02 1.24
CA LEU A 114 -22.71 -6.54 0.79
C LEU A 114 -22.69 -6.08 -0.67
N ASN A 115 -23.63 -6.55 -1.46
CA ASN A 115 -23.93 -5.99 -2.79
C ASN A 115 -24.89 -4.78 -2.65
N LEU A 116 -25.22 -4.11 -3.77
CA LEU A 116 -26.10 -2.94 -3.76
C LEU A 116 -27.47 -3.24 -3.17
N SER A 117 -28.09 -4.35 -3.56
CA SER A 117 -29.42 -4.74 -3.08
C SER A 117 -29.45 -4.93 -1.56
N ALA A 118 -28.43 -5.59 -1.00
CA ALA A 118 -28.30 -5.76 0.46
C ALA A 118 -28.08 -4.43 1.19
N LYS A 119 -27.27 -3.52 0.62
CA LYS A 119 -27.11 -2.16 1.17
C LYS A 119 -28.43 -1.38 1.18
N LEU A 120 -29.21 -1.47 0.11
CA LEU A 120 -30.51 -0.80 -0.02
C LEU A 120 -31.56 -1.42 0.90
N TRP A 121 -31.53 -2.74 1.10
CA TRP A 121 -32.41 -3.39 2.07
C TRP A 121 -32.14 -2.91 3.49
N ASN A 122 -30.87 -2.82 3.89
CA ASN A 122 -30.50 -2.22 5.18
C ASN A 122 -30.98 -0.76 5.28
N GLN A 123 -30.86 0.02 4.20
CA GLN A 123 -31.35 1.40 4.16
C GLN A 123 -32.88 1.49 4.25
N SER A 124 -33.62 0.51 3.73
CA SER A 124 -35.08 0.43 3.83
C SER A 124 -35.57 0.17 5.26
N GLN A 125 -34.75 -0.49 6.09
CA GLN A 125 -35.05 -0.64 7.52
C GLN A 125 -34.85 0.69 8.25
N ILE A 126 -33.78 1.42 7.95
CA ILE A 126 -33.58 2.77 8.48
C ILE A 126 -34.75 3.68 8.06
N TYR A 127 -35.22 3.58 6.81
CA TYR A 127 -36.39 4.34 6.35
C TYR A 127 -37.65 4.00 7.15
N LYS A 128 -37.92 2.71 7.42
CA LYS A 128 -39.01 2.28 8.30
C LYS A 128 -38.90 2.91 9.69
N ASP A 129 -37.74 2.82 10.33
CA ASP A 129 -37.52 3.36 11.67
C ASP A 129 -37.66 4.89 11.68
N SER A 130 -37.24 5.55 10.61
CA SER A 130 -37.44 6.99 10.41
C SER A 130 -38.92 7.35 10.24
N LEU A 131 -39.70 6.54 9.49
CA LEU A 131 -41.14 6.72 9.40
C LEU A 131 -41.80 6.57 10.78
N GLU A 132 -41.49 5.52 11.54
CA GLU A 132 -42.06 5.29 12.87
C GLU A 132 -41.80 6.46 13.83
N ALA A 133 -40.56 6.95 13.88
CA ALA A 133 -40.23 8.13 14.69
C ALA A 133 -40.96 9.38 14.20
N THR A 134 -41.04 9.57 12.88
CA THR A 134 -41.71 10.74 12.31
C THR A 134 -43.21 10.70 12.56
N ILE A 135 -43.87 9.56 12.38
CA ILE A 135 -45.30 9.35 12.66
C ILE A 135 -45.58 9.58 14.15
N SER A 136 -44.70 9.07 15.03
CA SER A 136 -44.78 9.26 16.48
C SER A 136 -44.80 10.73 16.89
N THR A 137 -44.09 11.58 16.15
CA THR A 137 -44.00 13.02 16.41
C THR A 137 -45.06 13.82 15.64
N ALA A 138 -45.35 13.44 14.40
CA ALA A 138 -46.08 14.25 13.44
C ALA A 138 -47.59 14.01 13.41
N VAL A 139 -48.09 12.87 13.89
CA VAL A 139 -49.53 12.55 13.83
C VAL A 139 -50.28 13.10 15.03
N GLU A 140 -51.44 13.69 14.74
CA GLU A 140 -52.49 14.06 15.68
C GLU A 140 -53.78 13.34 15.24
N LYS A 141 -54.66 13.01 16.19
CA LYS A 141 -55.94 12.37 15.89
C LYS A 141 -56.75 13.19 14.86
N GLY A 142 -57.17 12.55 13.77
CA GLY A 142 -57.95 13.18 12.69
C GLY A 142 -57.12 13.83 11.58
N MET A 143 -55.81 13.62 11.55
CA MET A 143 -54.93 14.13 10.49
C MET A 143 -55.10 13.37 9.17
N SER A 144 -55.25 14.10 8.06
CA SER A 144 -55.33 13.48 6.72
C SER A 144 -53.98 12.97 6.21
N ALA A 145 -53.99 11.92 5.38
CA ALA A 145 -52.77 11.38 4.76
C ALA A 145 -51.97 12.43 3.96
N VAL A 146 -52.64 13.39 3.32
CA VAL A 146 -51.96 14.48 2.58
C VAL A 146 -51.15 15.37 3.53
N THR A 147 -51.71 15.69 4.70
CA THR A 147 -51.03 16.51 5.71
C THR A 147 -49.86 15.76 6.33
N LEU A 148 -50.08 14.49 6.67
CA LEU A 148 -49.05 13.62 7.22
C LEU A 148 -47.90 13.43 6.22
N SER A 149 -48.18 13.19 4.94
CA SER A 149 -47.15 13.06 3.89
C SER A 149 -46.23 14.28 3.80
N LYS A 150 -46.80 15.49 3.89
CA LYS A 150 -46.01 16.74 3.91
C LYS A 150 -45.12 16.83 5.16
N ARG A 151 -45.63 16.43 6.33
CA ARG A 151 -44.84 16.39 7.58
C ARG A 151 -43.73 15.32 7.50
N LEU A 152 -44.03 14.14 6.97
CA LEU A 152 -43.05 13.07 6.72
C LEU A 152 -41.90 13.59 5.86
N SER A 153 -42.22 14.19 4.72
CA SER A 153 -41.21 14.72 3.80
C SER A 153 -40.39 15.84 4.43
N LYS A 154 -41.01 16.73 5.24
CA LYS A 154 -40.29 17.76 5.98
C LYS A 154 -39.28 17.17 6.97
N TYR A 155 -39.70 16.24 7.82
CA TYR A 155 -38.85 15.70 8.89
C TYR A 155 -37.77 14.73 8.41
N LEU A 156 -38.04 13.98 7.34
CA LEU A 156 -37.01 13.14 6.72
C LEU A 156 -35.94 13.98 6.00
N HIS A 157 -36.28 15.20 5.61
CA HIS A 157 -35.35 16.18 5.06
C HIS A 157 -34.61 16.97 6.16
N ASP A 158 -35.35 17.45 7.16
CA ASP A 158 -34.85 18.20 8.33
C ASP A 158 -34.75 17.28 9.54
N TRP A 159 -33.78 16.36 9.44
CA TRP A 159 -33.50 15.37 10.47
C TRP A 159 -33.23 15.98 11.86
N PRO A 160 -32.45 17.08 12.01
CA PRO A 160 -32.25 17.72 13.30
C PRO A 160 -33.55 18.16 13.97
N ALA A 161 -34.51 18.71 13.22
CA ALA A 161 -35.82 19.09 13.77
C ALA A 161 -36.59 17.86 14.27
N LEU A 162 -36.59 16.76 13.52
CA LEU A 162 -37.21 15.50 13.98
C LEU A 162 -36.58 15.00 15.28
N GLN A 163 -35.25 15.07 15.42
CA GLN A 163 -34.57 14.65 16.65
C GLN A 163 -34.97 15.49 17.85
N ALA A 164 -35.04 16.82 17.67
CA ALA A 164 -35.41 17.76 18.72
C ALA A 164 -36.85 17.51 19.19
N ASP A 165 -37.80 17.47 18.25
CA ASP A 165 -39.23 17.30 18.55
C ASP A 165 -39.52 15.92 19.18
N TYR A 166 -38.83 14.86 18.71
CA TYR A 166 -38.94 13.53 19.31
C TYR A 166 -38.38 13.49 20.74
N GLN A 167 -37.25 14.16 20.99
CA GLN A 167 -36.66 14.26 22.33
C GLN A 167 -37.56 15.05 23.27
N GLU A 168 -38.18 16.14 22.80
CA GLU A 168 -39.13 16.92 23.59
C GLU A 168 -40.36 16.08 23.96
N LYS A 169 -40.94 15.34 23.00
CA LYS A 169 -42.14 14.53 23.23
C LYS A 169 -41.90 13.32 24.14
N TYR A 170 -40.76 12.62 23.97
CA TYR A 170 -40.51 11.33 24.65
C TYR A 170 -39.39 11.35 25.69
N SER A 171 -38.75 12.50 25.93
CA SER A 171 -37.62 12.66 26.85
C SER A 171 -36.44 11.71 26.58
N LYS A 172 -36.30 11.24 25.34
CA LYS A 172 -35.24 10.33 24.89
C LYS A 172 -34.84 10.60 23.45
N ALA A 173 -33.59 10.33 23.10
CA ALA A 173 -33.13 10.46 21.72
C ALA A 173 -33.79 9.41 20.81
N THR A 174 -34.14 9.81 19.59
CA THR A 174 -34.55 8.87 18.55
C THR A 174 -33.41 7.94 18.15
N ARG A 175 -33.74 6.70 17.78
CA ARG A 175 -32.79 5.68 17.31
C ARG A 175 -32.56 5.70 15.81
N CYS A 176 -33.39 6.41 15.04
CA CYS A 176 -33.24 6.45 13.59
C CYS A 176 -32.11 7.41 13.16
N TYR A 177 -31.81 7.43 11.86
CA TYR A 177 -30.77 8.28 11.27
C TYR A 177 -31.35 9.02 10.08
N ASP A 178 -30.67 10.10 9.63
CA ASP A 178 -30.99 10.79 8.38
C ASP A 178 -30.95 9.82 7.19
N CYS A 179 -32.13 9.30 6.83
CA CYS A 179 -32.27 8.26 5.84
C CYS A 179 -32.19 8.83 4.41
N GLU A 180 -32.72 10.04 4.18
CA GLU A 180 -32.71 10.68 2.85
C GLU A 180 -31.26 10.99 2.44
N TYR A 181 -30.49 11.64 3.32
CA TYR A 181 -29.09 11.95 3.04
C TYR A 181 -28.24 10.68 2.84
N ARG A 182 -28.49 9.63 3.64
CA ARG A 182 -27.79 8.35 3.48
C ARG A 182 -28.07 7.72 2.11
N SER A 183 -29.31 7.74 1.65
CA SER A 183 -29.71 7.27 0.32
C SER A 183 -29.09 8.11 -0.81
N ILE A 184 -29.10 9.44 -0.66
CA ILE A 184 -28.42 10.36 -1.58
C ILE A 184 -26.92 10.07 -1.65
N ARG A 185 -26.27 9.91 -0.49
CA ARG A 185 -24.83 9.62 -0.39
C ARG A 185 -24.49 8.27 -1.02
N LEU A 186 -25.29 7.24 -0.78
CA LEU A 186 -25.10 5.92 -1.40
C LEU A 186 -25.19 6.04 -2.92
N ALA A 187 -26.28 6.63 -3.44
CA ALA A 187 -26.47 6.78 -4.88
C ALA A 187 -25.33 7.57 -5.54
N ARG A 188 -24.95 8.71 -4.96
CA ARG A 188 -23.84 9.53 -5.43
C ARG A 188 -22.52 8.75 -5.47
N ASN A 189 -22.19 8.07 -4.38
CA ASN A 189 -20.94 7.32 -4.31
C ASN A 189 -20.92 6.19 -5.34
N GLU A 190 -21.98 5.38 -5.44
CA GLU A 190 -22.05 4.26 -6.39
C GLU A 190 -21.87 4.75 -7.84
N ILE A 191 -22.56 5.84 -8.21
CA ILE A 191 -22.46 6.44 -9.56
C ILE A 191 -21.06 7.03 -9.81
N SER A 192 -20.49 7.79 -8.86
CA SER A 192 -19.15 8.36 -9.02
C SER A 192 -18.05 7.31 -9.08
N ILE A 193 -18.16 6.24 -8.29
CA ILE A 193 -17.22 5.11 -8.32
C ILE A 193 -17.32 4.41 -9.68
N ALA A 194 -18.50 4.29 -10.27
CA ALA A 194 -18.68 3.71 -11.61
C ALA A 194 -17.90 4.48 -12.67
N TYR A 195 -18.07 5.81 -12.74
CA TYR A 195 -17.33 6.68 -13.66
C TYR A 195 -15.81 6.50 -13.51
N ARG A 196 -15.31 6.60 -12.26
CA ARG A 196 -13.88 6.49 -11.95
C ARG A 196 -13.30 5.11 -12.29
N THR A 197 -14.08 4.07 -12.05
CA THR A 197 -13.70 2.70 -12.40
C THR A 197 -13.60 2.55 -13.91
N ALA A 198 -14.63 2.98 -14.65
CA ALA A 198 -14.62 2.95 -16.12
C ALA A 198 -13.41 3.69 -16.72
N GLU A 199 -13.11 4.88 -16.18
CA GLU A 199 -11.96 5.69 -16.57
C GLU A 199 -10.63 4.95 -16.34
N GLN A 200 -10.41 4.41 -15.14
CA GLN A 200 -9.19 3.68 -14.82
C GLN A 200 -9.04 2.39 -15.62
N GLU A 201 -10.13 1.65 -15.87
CA GLU A 201 -10.07 0.45 -16.71
C GLU A 201 -9.66 0.78 -18.16
N ARG A 202 -10.10 1.91 -18.69
CA ARG A 202 -9.63 2.41 -20.00
C ARG A 202 -8.16 2.83 -19.96
N TRP A 203 -7.72 3.53 -18.92
CA TRP A 203 -6.32 3.97 -18.82
C TRP A 203 -5.31 2.84 -18.66
N LYS A 204 -5.72 1.70 -18.07
CA LYS A 204 -4.89 0.49 -18.05
C LYS A 204 -4.61 -0.06 -19.45
N GLN A 205 -5.53 0.13 -20.39
CA GLN A 205 -5.44 -0.32 -21.79
C GLN A 205 -4.69 0.69 -22.67
N PHE A 206 -4.65 1.95 -22.26
CA PHE A 206 -3.85 2.97 -22.93
C PHE A 206 -2.38 2.81 -22.54
N ASP A 207 -1.65 2.12 -23.40
CA ASP A 207 -0.19 1.99 -23.40
C ASP A 207 0.55 3.34 -23.58
N PHE A 208 -0.13 4.42 -23.99
CA PHE A 208 0.41 5.79 -24.00
C PHE A 208 0.16 6.58 -22.70
N ILE A 209 -0.50 6.00 -21.70
CA ILE A 209 -0.68 6.60 -20.37
C ILE A 209 0.40 6.09 -19.42
N LEU A 210 1.04 7.00 -18.70
CA LEU A 210 2.14 6.78 -17.74
C LEU A 210 1.67 6.64 -16.29
N GLY A 211 0.45 7.06 -16.00
CA GLY A 211 -0.10 7.19 -14.66
C GLY A 211 -1.25 8.18 -14.68
N TYR A 212 -1.66 8.65 -13.52
CA TYR A 212 -2.66 9.72 -13.44
C TYR A 212 -2.41 10.64 -12.26
N LYS A 213 -2.80 11.91 -12.43
CA LYS A 213 -2.74 12.93 -11.39
C LYS A 213 -4.09 13.01 -10.69
N ILE A 214 -4.10 12.84 -9.37
CA ILE A 214 -5.28 13.11 -8.54
C ILE A 214 -5.31 14.60 -8.20
N LYS A 215 -6.43 15.26 -8.48
CA LYS A 215 -6.64 16.70 -8.26
C LYS A 215 -7.88 16.97 -7.43
N LEU A 216 -7.82 18.05 -6.65
CA LEU A 216 -8.99 18.63 -5.98
C LEU A 216 -9.91 19.29 -7.02
N SER A 217 -11.21 19.13 -6.86
CA SER A 217 -12.20 19.96 -7.56
C SER A 217 -12.17 21.37 -6.98
N GLY A 218 -12.45 22.38 -7.81
CA GLY A 218 -12.65 23.76 -7.34
C GLY A 218 -13.84 23.91 -6.37
N SER A 219 -14.69 22.89 -6.26
CA SER A 219 -15.79 22.82 -5.28
C SER A 219 -15.43 22.03 -4.01
N HIS A 220 -14.16 21.66 -3.81
CA HIS A 220 -13.71 21.01 -2.58
C HIS A 220 -13.91 21.98 -1.40
N PRO A 221 -14.72 21.61 -0.39
CA PRO A 221 -15.31 22.61 0.53
C PRO A 221 -14.43 22.98 1.71
N ARG A 222 -13.52 22.09 2.13
CA ARG A 222 -12.69 22.24 3.33
C ARG A 222 -11.49 21.32 3.28
N TYR A 223 -10.39 21.73 3.89
CA TYR A 223 -9.20 20.89 4.04
C TYR A 223 -9.55 19.53 4.66
N ASP A 224 -9.15 18.45 4.00
CA ASP A 224 -9.24 17.08 4.47
C ASP A 224 -8.13 16.20 3.88
N ILE A 225 -8.26 14.88 4.01
CA ILE A 225 -7.29 13.91 3.48
C ILE A 225 -7.03 14.08 1.97
N CYS A 226 -7.97 14.66 1.22
CA CYS A 226 -7.75 14.88 -0.20
C CYS A 226 -6.58 15.83 -0.46
N ASP A 227 -6.42 16.87 0.35
CA ASP A 227 -5.35 17.87 0.25
C ASP A 227 -3.99 17.21 0.50
N ASP A 228 -3.91 16.38 1.53
CA ASP A 228 -2.69 15.66 1.90
C ASP A 228 -2.25 14.66 0.84
N LEU A 229 -3.19 14.10 0.08
CA LEU A 229 -2.96 12.98 -0.83
C LEU A 229 -3.04 13.36 -2.32
N VAL A 230 -3.10 14.65 -2.68
CA VAL A 230 -2.96 15.06 -4.09
C VAL A 230 -1.59 14.65 -4.64
N GLY A 231 -1.52 14.34 -5.92
CA GLY A 231 -0.25 14.00 -6.57
C GLY A 231 -0.38 13.02 -7.72
N ASP A 232 0.75 12.47 -8.12
CA ASP A 232 0.88 11.57 -9.26
C ASP A 232 0.90 10.12 -8.79
N TYR A 233 -0.01 9.31 -9.33
CA TYR A 233 -0.24 7.93 -8.92
C TYR A 233 -0.04 6.97 -10.11
N PRO A 234 0.39 5.74 -9.84
CA PRO A 234 0.59 4.74 -10.87
C PRO A 234 -0.77 4.24 -11.40
N LYS A 235 -0.81 3.74 -12.64
CA LYS A 235 -2.05 3.27 -13.31
C LYS A 235 -2.76 2.13 -12.56
N ASP A 236 -2.02 1.39 -11.76
CA ASP A 236 -2.49 0.24 -11.01
C ASP A 236 -2.89 0.58 -9.56
N PHE A 237 -2.79 1.85 -9.16
CA PHE A 237 -3.46 2.37 -7.98
C PHE A 237 -4.96 2.48 -8.30
N LYS A 238 -5.81 2.02 -7.39
CA LYS A 238 -7.27 2.07 -7.56
C LYS A 238 -7.83 3.26 -6.79
N PHE A 239 -8.09 4.35 -7.52
CA PHE A 239 -8.65 5.57 -6.92
C PHE A 239 -10.16 5.68 -7.15
N VAL A 240 -10.96 5.28 -6.17
CA VAL A 240 -12.42 5.44 -6.22
C VAL A 240 -12.93 6.65 -5.42
N GLY A 241 -12.00 7.45 -4.89
CA GLY A 241 -12.25 8.53 -3.92
C GLY A 241 -11.64 8.23 -2.55
N TRP A 242 -11.16 9.25 -1.86
CA TRP A 242 -10.55 9.09 -0.51
C TRP A 242 -11.58 8.88 0.60
N HIS A 243 -12.80 9.41 0.41
CA HIS A 243 -13.90 9.36 1.37
C HIS A 243 -15.26 9.44 0.66
N PRO A 244 -16.38 9.19 1.36
CA PRO A 244 -17.72 9.41 0.83
C PRO A 244 -17.91 10.85 0.33
N ASN A 245 -18.65 11.03 -0.78
CA ASN A 245 -18.85 12.33 -1.45
C ASN A 245 -17.55 13.03 -1.88
N CYS A 246 -16.44 12.30 -2.04
CA CYS A 246 -15.19 12.87 -2.53
C CYS A 246 -15.40 13.49 -3.93
N LEU A 247 -14.99 14.75 -4.07
CA LEU A 247 -15.14 15.55 -5.30
C LEU A 247 -13.87 15.54 -6.17
N CYS A 248 -12.81 14.90 -5.71
CA CYS A 248 -11.56 14.81 -6.47
C CYS A 248 -11.76 14.08 -7.79
N TYR A 249 -10.96 14.47 -8.76
CA TYR A 249 -10.96 13.89 -10.10
C TYR A 249 -9.53 13.54 -10.50
N THR A 250 -9.43 12.78 -11.59
CA THR A 250 -8.17 12.29 -12.11
C THR A 250 -7.92 12.84 -13.50
N VAL A 251 -6.65 13.05 -13.83
CA VAL A 251 -6.21 13.47 -15.16
C VAL A 251 -5.13 12.51 -15.63
N PRO A 252 -5.21 11.95 -16.85
CA PRO A 252 -4.21 11.02 -17.33
C PRO A 252 -2.89 11.75 -17.55
N ILE A 253 -1.79 11.11 -17.14
CA ILE A 253 -0.43 11.54 -17.50
C ILE A 253 -0.10 10.81 -18.80
N VAL A 254 0.03 11.57 -19.87
CA VAL A 254 0.17 11.07 -21.24
C VAL A 254 1.62 11.22 -21.69
N MET A 255 2.15 10.24 -22.42
CA MET A 255 3.51 10.26 -22.97
C MET A 255 3.73 11.45 -23.93
N SER A 256 4.98 11.89 -24.06
CA SER A 256 5.39 12.76 -25.18
C SER A 256 5.35 12.00 -26.52
N GLU A 257 5.46 12.74 -27.63
CA GLU A 257 5.54 12.12 -28.97
C GLU A 257 6.80 11.28 -29.12
N GLU A 258 7.94 11.76 -28.61
CA GLU A 258 9.22 11.05 -28.64
C GLU A 258 9.16 9.75 -27.83
N GLU A 259 8.54 9.77 -26.65
CA GLU A 259 8.35 8.56 -25.84
C GLU A 259 7.46 7.53 -26.53
N TYR A 260 6.39 8.00 -27.18
CA TYR A 260 5.45 7.15 -27.89
C TYR A 260 6.13 6.39 -29.05
N TRP A 261 7.02 7.04 -29.79
CA TRP A 261 7.74 6.46 -30.93
C TRP A 261 9.05 5.75 -30.54
N SER A 262 9.41 5.72 -29.25
CA SER A 262 10.62 5.07 -28.78
C SER A 262 10.48 3.53 -28.69
N ASP A 263 11.59 2.81 -28.89
CA ASP A 263 11.66 1.35 -28.69
C ASP A 263 11.38 0.91 -27.24
N HIS A 264 11.43 1.85 -26.28
CA HIS A 264 11.28 1.60 -24.85
C HIS A 264 9.94 2.08 -24.30
N ARG A 265 8.95 2.32 -25.16
CA ARG A 265 7.63 2.86 -24.82
C ARG A 265 6.98 2.22 -23.60
N GLU A 266 7.00 0.90 -23.51
CA GLU A 266 6.40 0.15 -22.39
C GLU A 266 7.13 0.40 -21.05
N ASN A 267 8.39 0.80 -21.11
CA ASN A 267 9.27 1.11 -19.99
C ASN A 267 9.72 2.58 -20.02
N SER A 268 8.82 3.50 -20.39
CA SER A 268 9.14 4.93 -20.38
C SER A 268 9.75 5.32 -19.02
N PRO A 269 10.84 6.12 -19.01
CA PRO A 269 11.45 6.60 -17.78
C PRO A 269 10.54 7.53 -16.97
N ASN A 270 9.47 8.05 -17.58
CA ASN A 270 8.48 8.91 -16.94
C ASN A 270 7.25 8.13 -16.42
N MET A 271 7.25 6.79 -16.53
CA MET A 271 6.20 5.95 -15.96
C MET A 271 6.10 6.16 -14.45
N ILE A 272 4.92 6.49 -13.96
CA ILE A 272 4.66 6.58 -12.53
C ILE A 272 4.48 5.16 -11.99
N THR A 273 5.36 4.75 -11.08
CA THR A 273 5.41 3.38 -10.54
C THR A 273 5.15 3.31 -9.04
N VAL A 274 5.21 4.45 -8.34
CA VAL A 274 4.94 4.57 -6.91
C VAL A 274 4.03 5.77 -6.63
N PRO A 275 3.21 5.72 -5.57
CA PRO A 275 2.51 6.90 -5.07
C PRO A 275 3.48 8.00 -4.64
N PRO A 276 2.99 9.25 -4.49
CA PRO A 276 3.82 10.39 -4.14
C PRO A 276 4.30 10.34 -2.66
N ASP A 277 5.35 11.07 -2.32
CA ASP A 277 5.99 10.99 -0.99
C ASP A 277 5.05 11.35 0.17
N ASN A 278 4.14 12.30 -0.05
CA ASN A 278 3.07 12.66 0.90
C ASN A 278 2.13 11.48 1.21
N PHE A 279 1.86 10.61 0.23
CA PHE A 279 1.13 9.36 0.47
C PHE A 279 1.93 8.43 1.39
N GLY A 280 3.22 8.21 1.10
CA GLY A 280 4.08 7.36 1.92
C GLY A 280 4.19 7.86 3.36
N LYS A 281 4.39 9.18 3.53
CA LYS A 281 4.40 9.85 4.83
C LYS A 281 3.07 9.68 5.57
N TRP A 282 1.94 9.94 4.91
CA TRP A 282 0.62 9.76 5.50
C TRP A 282 0.41 8.31 5.95
N VAL A 283 0.81 7.33 5.13
CA VAL A 283 0.73 5.92 5.48
C VAL A 283 1.62 5.58 6.68
N SER A 284 2.84 6.11 6.76
CA SER A 284 3.71 5.95 7.93
C SER A 284 3.07 6.51 9.20
N GLU A 285 2.49 7.71 9.10
CA GLU A 285 1.91 8.43 10.23
C GLU A 285 0.58 7.81 10.68
N ASN A 286 -0.12 7.11 9.80
CA ASN A 286 -1.42 6.46 10.06
C ASN A 286 -1.36 4.94 10.11
N SER A 287 -0.15 4.40 10.13
CA SER A 287 0.23 3.00 10.27
C SER A 287 -0.60 2.21 11.28
N GLU A 288 -0.66 2.69 12.51
CA GLU A 288 -1.43 2.08 13.60
C GLU A 288 -2.94 2.07 13.33
N ARG A 289 -3.49 3.22 12.89
CA ARG A 289 -4.91 3.35 12.54
C ARG A 289 -5.32 2.39 11.42
N ILE A 290 -4.44 2.18 10.44
CA ILE A 290 -4.65 1.22 9.34
C ILE A 290 -4.72 -0.20 9.90
N ASN A 291 -3.79 -0.58 10.79
CA ASN A 291 -3.79 -1.92 11.39
C ASN A 291 -5.03 -2.18 12.26
N GLU A 292 -5.48 -1.18 13.04
CA GLU A 292 -6.70 -1.31 13.82
C GLU A 292 -7.97 -1.39 12.97
N ALA A 293 -8.04 -0.64 11.87
CA ALA A 293 -9.16 -0.72 10.95
C ALA A 293 -9.18 -2.07 10.20
N ARG A 294 -8.00 -2.64 9.95
CA ARG A 294 -7.84 -3.99 9.37
C ARG A 294 -8.38 -5.05 10.30
N SER A 295 -7.99 -5.05 11.58
CA SER A 295 -8.48 -6.03 12.55
C SER A 295 -10.00 -5.96 12.75
N ARG A 296 -10.57 -4.75 12.64
CA ARG A 296 -12.03 -4.52 12.72
C ARG A 296 -12.80 -4.80 11.42
N GLY A 297 -12.11 -5.08 10.31
CA GLY A 297 -12.75 -5.24 8.99
C GLY A 297 -13.38 -3.95 8.44
N THR A 298 -12.95 -2.78 8.91
CA THR A 298 -13.53 -1.46 8.58
C THR A 298 -12.64 -0.61 7.68
N LEU A 299 -11.62 -1.19 7.05
CA LEU A 299 -10.73 -0.48 6.13
C LEU A 299 -11.52 0.32 5.06
N PRO A 300 -11.12 1.56 4.77
CA PRO A 300 -11.58 2.27 3.59
C PRO A 300 -11.27 1.47 2.33
N CYS A 301 -12.16 1.53 1.34
CA CYS A 301 -12.01 0.78 0.09
C CYS A 301 -10.67 1.07 -0.61
N TRP A 302 -10.25 2.33 -0.66
CA TRP A 302 -8.97 2.70 -1.27
C TRP A 302 -7.75 2.15 -0.51
N VAL A 303 -7.81 1.93 0.81
CA VAL A 303 -6.69 1.30 1.54
C VAL A 303 -6.64 -0.19 1.22
N ARG A 304 -7.79 -0.86 1.34
CA ARG A 304 -7.94 -2.30 1.06
C ARG A 304 -7.54 -2.65 -0.36
N ASP A 305 -7.99 -1.84 -1.32
CA ASP A 305 -7.78 -2.10 -2.74
C ASP A 305 -6.34 -1.75 -3.19
N ASN A 306 -5.55 -1.08 -2.34
CA ASN A 306 -4.18 -0.63 -2.63
C ASN A 306 -3.14 -1.16 -1.63
N GLU A 307 -3.37 -2.33 -1.05
CA GLU A 307 -2.54 -2.93 0.01
C GLU A 307 -1.02 -2.92 -0.29
N LYS A 308 -0.66 -3.24 -1.54
CA LYS A 308 0.72 -3.23 -2.03
C LYS A 308 1.45 -1.89 -1.84
N HIS A 309 0.71 -0.79 -1.84
CA HIS A 309 1.24 0.56 -1.68
C HIS A 309 1.30 0.98 -0.20
N ILE A 310 0.48 0.38 0.66
CA ILE A 310 0.38 0.70 2.10
C ILE A 310 1.55 0.10 2.90
N THR A 311 1.97 -1.12 2.60
CA THR A 311 3.08 -1.79 3.32
C THR A 311 4.43 -1.12 3.09
N ARG A 312 4.57 -0.29 2.04
CA ARG A 312 5.81 0.39 1.67
C ARG A 312 6.12 1.67 2.49
N GLY A 313 5.24 2.12 3.40
CA GLY A 313 5.32 3.45 4.02
C GLY A 313 6.00 3.66 5.39
N TRP A 314 6.41 2.68 6.20
CA TRP A 314 6.70 2.86 7.66
C TRP A 314 8.21 3.07 8.08
N LYS A 315 8.61 4.19 8.79
CA LYS A 315 9.63 4.36 9.93
C LYS A 315 10.21 5.81 10.14
N LYS A 316 10.47 6.26 11.41
CA LYS A 316 11.11 7.56 11.87
C LYS A 316 12.62 7.40 12.25
N GLU A 317 13.47 8.41 12.01
CA GLU A 317 14.97 8.34 11.84
C GLU A 317 15.85 8.66 13.11
N PHE A 318 17.02 8.00 13.30
CA PHE A 318 18.02 8.23 14.39
C PHE A 318 19.06 9.34 14.07
N VAL A 319 19.53 10.09 15.07
CA VAL A 319 20.36 11.32 14.88
C VAL A 319 21.60 11.36 15.79
N TYR A 320 22.77 11.72 15.22
CA TYR A 320 24.04 11.89 15.93
C TYR A 320 24.19 13.30 16.53
N ASN A 321 24.76 13.42 17.74
CA ASN A 321 25.03 14.67 18.45
C ASN A 321 26.18 14.52 19.47
N GLU A 322 26.61 15.62 20.12
CA GLU A 322 27.75 15.60 21.06
C GLU A 322 27.55 14.64 22.23
N ALA A 323 26.32 14.46 22.72
CA ALA A 323 26.04 13.48 23.77
C ALA A 323 26.28 12.04 23.31
N VAL A 324 25.85 11.68 22.09
CA VAL A 324 26.13 10.37 21.47
C VAL A 324 27.64 10.15 21.33
N LYS A 325 28.39 11.18 20.91
CA LYS A 325 29.85 11.11 20.78
C LYS A 325 30.54 10.85 22.12
N GLN A 326 30.18 11.58 23.19
CA GLN A 326 30.76 11.34 24.52
C GLN A 326 30.48 9.93 25.03
N GLN A 327 29.28 9.39 24.78
CA GLN A 327 28.94 8.01 25.11
C GLN A 327 29.80 7.01 24.34
N LEU A 328 30.05 7.23 23.05
CA LEU A 328 30.93 6.36 22.26
C LEU A 328 32.36 6.37 22.82
N ILE A 329 32.92 7.55 23.15
CA ILE A 329 34.26 7.67 23.73
C ILE A 329 34.37 6.91 25.07
N GLN A 330 33.38 7.08 25.96
CA GLN A 330 33.32 6.36 27.24
C GLN A 330 33.27 4.84 27.05
N ARG A 331 32.64 4.38 25.96
CA ARG A 331 32.56 2.95 25.59
C ARG A 331 33.79 2.44 24.85
N GLY A 332 34.88 3.22 24.85
CA GLY A 332 36.17 2.84 24.28
C GLY A 332 36.26 3.02 22.78
N PHE A 333 35.34 3.75 22.15
CA PHE A 333 35.50 4.12 20.74
C PHE A 333 36.57 5.19 20.61
N TRP A 334 37.53 4.91 19.74
CA TRP A 334 38.42 5.93 19.25
C TRP A 334 37.71 6.76 18.17
N TRP A 335 37.73 8.09 18.34
CA TRP A 335 37.11 9.09 17.46
C TRP A 335 38.19 10.08 17.01
N ARG A 336 38.44 10.23 15.69
CA ARG A 336 39.51 11.09 15.15
C ARG A 336 38.99 12.49 14.77
N ASN A 337 39.83 13.50 14.99
CA ASN A 337 39.49 14.94 15.14
C ASN A 337 39.42 15.79 13.83
N MET A 338 39.00 15.27 12.69
CA MET A 338 39.01 16.06 11.43
C MET A 338 37.65 16.67 11.02
N VAL A 339 36.53 16.29 11.64
CA VAL A 339 35.16 16.72 11.27
C VAL A 339 34.24 16.75 12.53
N SER A 340 33.26 17.66 12.59
CA SER A 340 32.37 17.86 13.76
C SER A 340 31.35 16.73 13.88
N VAL A 341 30.83 16.47 15.09
CA VAL A 341 29.69 15.53 15.27
C VAL A 341 28.45 15.96 14.48
N GLU A 342 28.39 17.24 14.12
CA GLU A 342 27.34 17.88 13.32
C GLU A 342 27.30 17.40 11.86
N ASP A 343 28.34 16.71 11.37
CA ASP A 343 28.41 16.22 9.99
C ASP A 343 27.81 14.82 9.81
N PHE A 344 27.71 14.04 10.89
CA PHE A 344 27.14 12.68 10.88
C PHE A 344 25.68 12.63 10.40
N PRO A 345 24.79 13.59 10.74
CA PRO A 345 23.45 13.70 10.15
C PRO A 345 23.42 13.80 8.62
N ASN A 346 24.52 14.14 7.95
CA ASN A 346 24.62 14.25 6.49
C ASN A 346 25.49 13.14 5.86
N SER A 347 25.92 12.18 6.66
CA SER A 347 26.78 11.07 6.22
C SER A 347 26.00 9.84 5.75
N ALA A 348 26.68 8.89 5.12
CA ALA A 348 26.07 7.64 4.65
C ALA A 348 25.59 6.72 5.80
N ILE A 349 25.98 6.99 7.04
CA ILE A 349 25.53 6.25 8.23
C ILE A 349 24.33 6.93 8.91
N LYS A 350 23.77 8.00 8.33
CA LYS A 350 22.59 8.72 8.85
C LYS A 350 21.46 7.73 9.19
N GLY A 351 20.85 7.92 10.37
CA GLY A 351 19.78 7.04 10.83
C GLY A 351 20.23 5.70 11.42
N PHE A 352 21.53 5.38 11.41
CA PHE A 352 22.03 4.11 11.97
C PHE A 352 22.32 4.28 13.47
N ASP A 353 21.68 3.46 14.30
CA ASP A 353 21.89 3.51 15.76
C ASP A 353 23.13 2.69 16.16
N VAL A 354 24.30 3.35 16.16
CA VAL A 354 25.59 2.71 16.52
C VAL A 354 25.61 2.27 17.98
N LEU A 355 24.96 3.00 18.89
CA LEU A 355 24.91 2.64 20.30
C LEU A 355 24.11 1.35 20.51
N ALA A 356 22.98 1.21 19.83
CA ALA A 356 22.21 -0.03 19.85
C ALA A 356 23.01 -1.20 19.26
N PHE A 357 23.74 -0.96 18.16
CA PHE A 357 24.53 -2.00 17.53
C PHE A 357 25.74 -2.45 18.37
N ASP A 358 26.49 -1.51 18.95
CA ASP A 358 27.67 -1.79 19.78
C ASP A 358 27.34 -2.67 21.01
N LYS A 359 26.18 -2.45 21.63
CA LYS A 359 25.71 -3.31 22.73
C LYS A 359 25.58 -4.78 22.31
N VAL A 360 25.08 -5.04 21.11
CA VAL A 360 24.98 -6.40 20.56
C VAL A 360 26.38 -6.98 20.35
N VAL A 361 27.33 -6.19 19.83
CA VAL A 361 28.71 -6.64 19.60
C VAL A 361 29.41 -7.03 20.91
N GLU A 362 29.33 -6.19 21.95
CA GLU A 362 29.93 -6.50 23.26
C GLU A 362 29.39 -7.79 23.85
N GLN A 363 28.05 -7.94 23.90
CA GLN A 363 27.40 -9.13 24.43
C GLN A 363 27.84 -10.40 23.71
N VAL A 364 27.92 -10.33 22.38
CA VAL A 364 28.37 -11.43 21.54
C VAL A 364 29.85 -11.75 21.82
N CYS A 365 30.72 -10.74 21.93
CA CYS A 365 32.14 -10.95 22.19
C CYS A 365 32.41 -11.52 23.59
N ASP A 366 31.79 -10.97 24.63
CA ASP A 366 31.96 -11.38 26.03
C ASP A 366 31.52 -12.84 26.22
N LYS A 367 30.34 -13.19 25.68
CA LYS A 367 29.80 -14.56 25.70
C LYS A 367 30.77 -15.57 25.09
N ASN A 368 31.57 -15.15 24.12
CA ASN A 368 32.48 -16.00 23.38
C ASN A 368 33.95 -15.78 23.76
N ARG A 369 34.23 -15.10 24.88
CA ARG A 369 35.57 -14.82 25.40
C ARG A 369 36.49 -14.13 24.39
N ILE A 370 35.91 -13.31 23.51
CA ILE A 370 36.66 -12.46 22.59
C ILE A 370 36.96 -11.16 23.31
N LEU A 371 38.24 -10.90 23.57
CA LEU A 371 38.65 -9.64 24.17
C LEU A 371 38.74 -8.56 23.09
N ILE A 372 37.76 -7.65 23.05
CA ILE A 372 37.80 -6.47 22.16
C ILE A 372 38.97 -5.59 22.57
N LYS A 373 39.86 -5.32 21.62
CA LYS A 373 41.04 -4.47 21.79
C LYS A 373 40.83 -3.07 21.26
N ILE A 374 40.06 -2.93 20.19
CA ILE A 374 39.85 -1.65 19.50
C ILE A 374 38.40 -1.54 19.05
N LYS A 375 37.78 -0.41 19.34
CA LYS A 375 36.54 0.05 18.71
C LYS A 375 36.77 1.38 18.04
N ARG A 376 36.30 1.53 16.81
CA ARG A 376 36.56 2.72 15.99
C ARG A 376 35.33 3.11 15.20
N ILE A 377 35.00 4.39 15.28
CA ILE A 377 34.12 5.05 14.32
C ILE A 377 34.87 6.23 13.76
N GLU A 378 35.18 6.15 12.47
CA GLU A 378 36.06 7.10 11.80
C GLU A 378 35.30 7.68 10.61
N ASP A 379 35.10 9.00 10.64
CA ASP A 379 34.65 9.74 9.46
C ASP A 379 35.79 9.77 8.42
N ALA A 380 35.41 9.63 7.16
CA ALA A 380 36.23 9.98 6.02
C ALA A 380 35.50 11.06 5.21
N LEU A 381 36.26 12.08 4.78
CA LEU A 381 35.78 13.22 3.99
C LEU A 381 34.68 12.84 2.99
N ASP A 382 33.72 13.76 2.80
CA ASP A 382 32.55 13.61 1.93
C ASP A 382 31.47 12.63 2.45
N GLY A 383 31.31 12.54 3.78
CA GLY A 383 30.19 11.83 4.42
C GLY A 383 30.35 10.31 4.46
N LYS A 384 31.58 9.79 4.40
CA LYS A 384 31.86 8.34 4.52
C LYS A 384 32.19 8.01 5.97
N VAL A 385 31.84 6.82 6.43
CA VAL A 385 32.07 6.41 7.83
C VAL A 385 32.54 4.96 7.88
N ALA A 386 33.68 4.74 8.52
CA ALA A 386 34.16 3.41 8.88
C ALA A 386 33.74 3.07 10.31
N LEU A 387 33.20 1.87 10.51
CA LEU A 387 32.88 1.31 11.82
C LEU A 387 33.65 -0.01 11.98
N ARG A 388 34.52 -0.10 12.98
CA ARG A 388 35.41 -1.25 13.18
C ARG A 388 35.49 -1.73 14.62
N TYR A 389 35.57 -3.05 14.75
CA TYR A 389 35.81 -3.77 15.99
C TYR A 389 36.95 -4.76 15.76
N LEU A 390 38.00 -4.67 16.58
CA LEU A 390 39.12 -5.63 16.58
C LEU A 390 39.23 -6.26 17.96
N GLY A 391 39.38 -7.56 18.00
CA GLY A 391 39.55 -8.33 19.23
C GLY A 391 40.42 -9.54 19.01
N ARG A 392 40.68 -10.28 20.10
CA ARG A 392 41.41 -11.54 20.04
C ARG A 392 40.99 -12.46 21.17
N LEU A 393 41.18 -13.75 20.95
CA LEU A 393 41.13 -14.78 21.97
C LEU A 393 42.43 -14.81 22.78
N GLU A 394 42.43 -15.52 23.91
CA GLU A 394 43.62 -15.73 24.75
C GLU A 394 44.76 -16.44 24.01
N ASN A 395 44.41 -17.39 23.13
CA ASN A 395 45.36 -18.12 22.30
C ASN A 395 45.96 -17.29 21.14
N GLY A 396 45.66 -15.99 21.09
CA GLY A 396 46.19 -15.05 20.12
C GLY A 396 45.42 -14.96 18.80
N LYS A 397 44.41 -15.82 18.56
CA LYS A 397 43.60 -15.78 17.33
C LYS A 397 42.70 -14.54 17.29
N GLU A 398 42.57 -13.93 16.11
CA GLU A 398 41.96 -12.61 15.94
C GLU A 398 40.47 -12.66 15.61
N PHE A 399 39.74 -11.65 16.07
CA PHE A 399 38.36 -11.33 15.70
C PHE A 399 38.32 -9.94 15.08
N GLU A 400 37.64 -9.79 13.96
CA GLU A 400 37.44 -8.48 13.34
C GLU A 400 36.05 -8.35 12.74
N LEU A 401 35.41 -7.20 12.95
CA LEU A 401 34.20 -6.78 12.23
C LEU A 401 34.38 -5.36 11.72
N SER A 402 34.33 -5.19 10.39
CA SER A 402 34.56 -3.91 9.73
C SER A 402 33.46 -3.61 8.71
N ARG A 403 32.84 -2.43 8.84
CA ARG A 403 31.83 -1.90 7.94
C ARG A 403 32.24 -0.52 7.45
N TYR A 404 32.02 -0.28 6.16
CA TYR A 404 32.34 1.01 5.56
C TYR A 404 31.12 1.57 4.86
N PHE A 405 30.53 2.60 5.46
CA PHE A 405 29.40 3.35 4.94
C PHE A 405 29.93 4.42 4.01
N ARG A 406 29.39 4.46 2.80
CA ARG A 406 29.77 5.47 1.81
C ARG A 406 28.59 5.79 0.93
N PHE A 407 28.68 6.92 0.28
CA PHE A 407 27.84 7.18 -0.88
C PHE A 407 28.43 6.50 -2.10
N GLU A 408 27.58 5.84 -2.87
CA GLU A 408 27.88 5.41 -4.22
C GLU A 408 27.04 6.24 -5.19
N LYS A 409 27.63 6.62 -6.32
CA LYS A 409 26.88 7.28 -7.39
C LYS A 409 26.13 6.22 -8.17
N ILE A 410 24.85 6.09 -7.89
CA ILE A 410 23.96 5.21 -8.63
C ILE A 410 23.01 6.11 -9.42
N SER A 411 23.14 6.08 -10.75
CA SER A 411 22.37 6.93 -11.65
C SER A 411 22.50 8.42 -11.33
N GLY A 412 23.73 8.85 -11.01
CA GLY A 412 24.07 10.24 -10.68
C GLY A 412 23.66 10.72 -9.28
N LYS A 413 22.91 9.92 -8.49
CA LYS A 413 22.53 10.25 -7.10
C LYS A 413 23.47 9.58 -6.11
N ASN A 414 23.78 10.29 -5.03
CA ASN A 414 24.51 9.73 -3.89
C ASN A 414 23.57 8.82 -3.08
N VAL A 415 23.84 7.52 -3.11
CA VAL A 415 23.05 6.51 -2.41
C VAL A 415 23.88 5.93 -1.27
N PRO A 416 23.33 5.84 -0.04
CA PRO A 416 24.05 5.23 1.06
C PRO A 416 24.16 3.71 0.82
N VAL A 417 25.39 3.22 0.81
CA VAL A 417 25.72 1.79 0.72
C VAL A 417 26.69 1.42 1.84
N VAL A 418 26.78 0.13 2.12
CA VAL A 418 27.72 -0.40 3.10
C VAL A 418 28.58 -1.48 2.46
N ASP A 419 29.89 -1.38 2.63
CA ASP A 419 30.80 -2.46 2.31
C ASP A 419 31.02 -3.31 3.56
N HIS A 420 30.71 -4.61 3.48
CA HIS A 420 31.08 -5.60 4.49
C HIS A 420 32.56 -5.96 4.34
N LYS A 421 33.44 -5.01 4.67
CA LYS A 421 34.88 -5.07 4.39
C LYS A 421 35.56 -6.31 4.97
N LEU A 422 35.27 -6.62 6.24
CA LEU A 422 35.90 -7.76 6.89
C LEU A 422 35.00 -8.31 7.99
N PHE A 423 34.99 -9.63 8.10
CA PHE A 423 34.45 -10.33 9.26
C PHE A 423 35.27 -11.60 9.51
N VAL A 424 36.16 -11.55 10.50
CA VAL A 424 37.01 -12.67 10.90
C VAL A 424 36.47 -13.24 12.20
N LEU A 425 36.14 -14.52 12.18
CA LEU A 425 35.71 -15.27 13.35
C LEU A 425 36.62 -16.51 13.52
N PRO A 426 37.31 -16.65 14.66
CA PRO A 426 38.14 -17.82 14.96
C PRO A 426 37.38 -19.14 14.79
N GLU A 427 38.05 -20.17 14.24
CA GLU A 427 37.42 -21.46 13.90
C GLU A 427 36.64 -22.09 15.06
N GLU A 428 37.17 -22.00 16.28
CA GLU A 428 36.54 -22.51 17.51
C GLU A 428 35.22 -21.83 17.90
N LEU A 429 34.90 -20.69 17.28
CA LEU A 429 33.66 -19.94 17.47
C LEU A 429 32.68 -20.07 16.29
N GLN A 430 33.12 -20.65 15.17
CA GLN A 430 32.25 -20.85 14.01
C GLN A 430 31.13 -21.87 14.32
N GLY A 431 29.98 -21.72 13.67
CA GLY A 431 28.81 -22.59 13.88
C GLY A 431 27.95 -22.28 15.11
N LYS A 432 28.36 -21.34 15.98
CA LYS A 432 27.63 -20.98 17.22
C LYS A 432 26.56 -19.89 17.06
N GLY A 433 26.18 -19.55 15.82
CA GLY A 433 25.15 -18.53 15.53
C GLY A 433 25.60 -17.06 15.63
N ILE A 434 26.85 -16.79 16.01
CA ILE A 434 27.41 -15.45 16.22
C ILE A 434 27.23 -14.53 15.00
N SER A 435 27.55 -15.02 13.80
CA SER A 435 27.40 -14.25 12.56
C SER A 435 25.96 -13.86 12.27
N LYS A 436 25.00 -14.72 12.61
CA LYS A 436 23.56 -14.51 12.36
C LYS A 436 23.02 -13.44 13.28
N GLU A 437 23.40 -13.47 14.55
CA GLU A 437 22.99 -12.50 15.55
C GLU A 437 23.50 -11.09 15.19
N LEU A 438 24.78 -10.95 14.84
CA LEU A 438 25.35 -9.68 14.41
C LEU A 438 24.75 -9.17 13.09
N MET A 439 24.51 -10.06 12.11
CA MET A 439 23.90 -9.68 10.83
C MET A 439 22.45 -9.22 10.99
N SER A 440 21.66 -9.89 11.83
CA SER A 440 20.29 -9.50 12.16
C SER A 440 20.23 -8.10 12.75
N ALA A 441 21.13 -7.78 13.69
CA ALA A 441 21.23 -6.45 14.26
C ALA A 441 21.59 -5.38 13.22
N MET A 442 22.54 -5.65 12.32
CA MET A 442 22.94 -4.70 11.25
C MET A 442 21.83 -4.45 10.23
N VAL A 443 21.20 -5.52 9.73
CA VAL A 443 20.16 -5.43 8.69
C VAL A 443 18.94 -4.66 9.18
N LYS A 444 18.57 -4.80 10.46
CA LYS A 444 17.48 -4.01 11.08
C LYS A 444 17.75 -2.51 11.02
N GLN A 445 19.00 -2.11 11.19
CA GLN A 445 19.43 -0.71 11.13
C GLN A 445 19.55 -0.23 9.68
N TYR A 446 20.11 -1.02 8.76
CA TYR A 446 20.23 -0.64 7.34
C TYR A 446 18.91 -0.18 6.71
N LYS A 447 17.79 -0.82 7.09
CA LYS A 447 16.46 -0.44 6.63
C LYS A 447 16.04 0.96 7.11
N SER A 448 16.34 1.34 8.36
CA SER A 448 16.01 2.68 8.87
C SER A 448 16.91 3.78 8.33
N CYS A 449 18.09 3.42 7.81
CA CYS A 449 19.05 4.35 7.20
C CYS A 449 18.86 4.54 5.69
N GLY A 450 17.96 3.78 5.06
CA GLY A 450 17.81 3.79 3.60
C GLY A 450 18.96 3.14 2.82
N ILE A 451 19.80 2.32 3.46
CA ILE A 451 20.93 1.62 2.82
C ILE A 451 20.40 0.66 1.74
N LYS A 452 20.99 0.73 0.54
CA LYS A 452 20.49 -0.04 -0.62
C LYS A 452 21.28 -1.32 -0.89
N ARG A 453 22.61 -1.28 -0.73
CA ARG A 453 23.49 -2.41 -1.03
C ARG A 453 24.42 -2.69 0.14
N ALA A 454 24.56 -3.98 0.43
CA ALA A 454 25.61 -4.49 1.29
C ALA A 454 26.59 -5.31 0.43
N TYR A 455 27.72 -4.69 0.07
CA TYR A 455 28.74 -5.35 -0.74
C TYR A 455 29.50 -6.38 0.09
N ILE A 456 29.71 -7.56 -0.47
CA ILE A 456 30.33 -8.71 0.18
C ILE A 456 31.46 -9.28 -0.68
N HIS A 457 32.42 -9.90 0.00
CA HIS A 457 33.31 -10.89 -0.59
C HIS A 457 32.96 -12.25 -0.02
N ALA A 458 32.45 -13.15 -0.86
CA ALA A 458 32.21 -14.53 -0.46
C ALA A 458 33.55 -15.28 -0.43
N ASN A 459 34.01 -15.62 0.77
CA ASN A 459 35.30 -16.29 0.95
C ASN A 459 35.24 -17.79 0.58
N ILE A 460 36.44 -18.35 0.37
CA ILE A 460 36.63 -19.68 -0.20
C ILE A 460 36.15 -20.82 0.72
N ASP A 461 36.08 -20.65 2.03
CA ASP A 461 35.80 -21.77 2.94
C ASP A 461 34.32 -22.21 2.92
N VAL A 462 33.45 -21.35 3.48
CA VAL A 462 32.00 -21.59 3.55
C VAL A 462 31.18 -20.42 3.02
N GLY A 463 31.81 -19.26 2.82
CA GLY A 463 31.15 -18.03 2.38
C GLY A 463 30.49 -18.17 1.02
N GLY A 464 31.14 -18.86 0.08
CA GLY A 464 30.62 -19.10 -1.27
C GLY A 464 29.19 -19.64 -1.30
N TYR A 465 28.90 -20.70 -0.55
CA TYR A 465 27.56 -21.27 -0.47
C TYR A 465 26.63 -20.50 0.46
N CYS A 466 27.12 -20.00 1.60
CA CYS A 466 26.29 -19.29 2.57
C CYS A 466 25.72 -17.99 2.00
N TRP A 467 26.55 -17.14 1.38
CA TRP A 467 26.06 -15.90 0.77
C TRP A 467 25.14 -16.16 -0.42
N ALA A 468 25.42 -17.22 -1.19
CA ALA A 468 24.51 -17.68 -2.22
C ALA A 468 23.13 -18.05 -1.64
N LYS A 469 23.10 -18.76 -0.49
CA LYS A 469 21.88 -19.13 0.24
C LYS A 469 21.15 -17.96 0.89
N TYR A 470 21.82 -16.83 1.09
CA TYR A 470 21.22 -15.63 1.65
C TYR A 470 20.72 -14.67 0.56
N GLY A 471 20.74 -15.11 -0.71
CA GLY A 471 20.19 -14.35 -1.83
C GLY A 471 21.15 -13.37 -2.51
N ALA A 472 22.47 -13.47 -2.27
CA ALA A 472 23.44 -12.59 -2.93
C ALA A 472 23.60 -12.87 -4.45
N VAL A 473 24.05 -11.85 -5.18
CA VAL A 473 24.30 -11.89 -6.63
C VAL A 473 25.78 -11.76 -6.96
N ALA A 474 26.18 -12.38 -8.06
CA ALA A 474 27.52 -12.33 -8.64
C ALA A 474 27.44 -12.10 -10.16
N GLU A 475 28.54 -11.71 -10.81
CA GLU A 475 28.56 -11.57 -12.28
C GLU A 475 28.50 -12.93 -12.98
N LYS A 476 27.77 -13.04 -14.10
CA LYS A 476 27.57 -14.30 -14.84
C LYS A 476 28.89 -14.92 -15.25
N LYS A 477 29.85 -14.09 -15.67
CA LYS A 477 31.19 -14.55 -15.99
C LYS A 477 31.84 -15.24 -14.79
N GLU A 478 31.71 -14.65 -13.60
CA GLU A 478 32.18 -15.25 -12.34
C GLU A 478 31.43 -16.55 -12.02
N VAL A 479 30.13 -16.62 -12.33
CA VAL A 479 29.31 -17.82 -12.10
C VAL A 479 29.54 -18.95 -13.09
N GLU A 480 29.74 -18.64 -14.38
CA GLU A 480 30.12 -19.62 -15.40
C GLU A 480 31.43 -20.31 -15.02
N MET A 481 32.39 -19.51 -14.52
CA MET A 481 33.64 -20.03 -13.97
C MET A 481 33.39 -20.94 -12.76
N ILE A 482 32.53 -20.55 -11.81
CA ILE A 482 32.19 -21.41 -10.65
C ILE A 482 31.62 -22.77 -11.10
N ILE A 483 30.70 -22.78 -12.08
CA ILE A 483 30.04 -24.01 -12.55
C ILE A 483 31.02 -24.90 -13.33
N GLU A 484 31.84 -24.32 -14.20
CA GLU A 484 32.89 -25.04 -14.93
C GLU A 484 33.91 -25.66 -13.98
N ASN A 485 34.37 -24.89 -12.98
CA ASN A 485 35.29 -25.40 -11.97
C ASN A 485 34.68 -26.57 -11.19
N ALA A 486 33.41 -26.46 -10.79
CA ALA A 486 32.76 -27.53 -10.04
C ALA A 486 32.62 -28.84 -10.82
N LEU A 487 32.38 -28.79 -12.15
CA LEU A 487 32.36 -30.01 -12.98
C LEU A 487 33.76 -30.64 -13.08
N ASN A 488 34.76 -29.80 -13.34
CA ASN A 488 36.13 -30.26 -13.51
C ASN A 488 36.71 -30.85 -12.22
N GLU A 489 36.26 -30.34 -11.08
CA GLU A 489 36.59 -30.88 -9.75
C GLU A 489 35.72 -32.08 -9.35
N HIS A 490 34.86 -32.56 -10.26
CA HIS A 490 33.93 -33.66 -10.04
C HIS A 490 32.97 -33.48 -8.85
N LYS A 491 32.79 -32.24 -8.38
CA LYS A 491 31.84 -31.89 -7.31
C LYS A 491 30.40 -32.04 -7.78
N ILE A 492 30.18 -31.94 -9.07
CA ILE A 492 28.92 -32.16 -9.76
C ILE A 492 29.14 -33.05 -10.98
N SER A 493 28.10 -33.79 -11.39
CA SER A 493 28.12 -34.61 -12.59
C SER A 493 27.84 -33.80 -13.87
N ILE A 494 28.09 -34.39 -15.05
CA ILE A 494 27.84 -33.77 -16.36
C ILE A 494 26.36 -33.40 -16.55
N HIS A 495 25.44 -34.27 -16.13
CA HIS A 495 23.99 -33.99 -16.22
C HIS A 495 23.58 -32.84 -15.28
N GLU A 496 24.26 -32.71 -14.13
CA GLU A 496 24.06 -31.61 -13.18
C GLU A 496 24.71 -30.30 -13.66
N TYR A 497 25.89 -30.34 -14.27
CA TYR A 497 26.51 -29.19 -14.95
C TYR A 497 25.63 -28.65 -16.06
N ALA A 498 25.12 -29.51 -16.94
CA ALA A 498 24.21 -29.10 -18.02
C ALA A 498 22.94 -28.44 -17.44
N LYS A 499 22.44 -28.97 -16.33
CA LYS A 499 21.35 -28.33 -15.58
C LYS A 499 21.77 -26.96 -15.04
N ALA A 500 22.92 -26.84 -14.38
CA ALA A 500 23.40 -25.57 -13.82
C ALA A 500 23.69 -24.51 -14.90
N LYS A 501 24.29 -24.88 -16.03
CA LYS A 501 24.49 -24.00 -17.20
C LYS A 501 23.17 -23.58 -17.80
N SER A 502 22.25 -24.52 -18.04
CA SER A 502 20.91 -24.18 -18.54
C SER A 502 20.16 -23.21 -17.62
N VAL A 503 20.41 -23.27 -16.30
CA VAL A 503 19.86 -22.32 -15.33
C VAL A 503 20.46 -20.93 -15.53
N ILE A 504 21.77 -20.82 -15.74
CA ILE A 504 22.44 -19.51 -15.82
C ILE A 504 22.49 -18.89 -17.23
N GLU A 505 22.26 -19.69 -18.29
CA GLU A 505 22.22 -19.24 -19.68
C GLU A 505 21.22 -18.09 -19.88
N ASN A 506 20.10 -18.18 -19.16
CA ASN A 506 19.00 -17.22 -19.18
C ASN A 506 19.31 -15.89 -18.47
N TYR A 507 20.47 -15.76 -17.85
CA TYR A 507 20.91 -14.53 -17.20
C TYR A 507 21.96 -13.82 -18.05
N LYS A 508 21.91 -12.49 -18.11
CA LYS A 508 22.76 -11.70 -19.00
C LYS A 508 24.07 -11.27 -18.33
N GLU A 509 23.99 -10.66 -17.15
CA GLU A 509 25.16 -10.08 -16.46
C GLU A 509 25.29 -10.44 -14.99
N LEU A 510 24.23 -10.39 -14.17
CA LEU A 510 24.27 -10.82 -12.77
C LEU A 510 23.43 -12.08 -12.57
N VAL A 511 23.95 -13.02 -11.80
CA VAL A 511 23.29 -14.29 -11.50
C VAL A 511 22.92 -14.35 -10.02
N PRO A 512 21.63 -14.55 -9.69
CA PRO A 512 21.19 -14.86 -8.34
C PRO A 512 21.73 -16.23 -7.91
N MET A 513 22.68 -16.21 -6.98
CA MET A 513 23.43 -17.40 -6.62
C MET A 513 22.57 -18.43 -5.86
N GLN A 514 21.42 -18.02 -5.32
CA GLN A 514 20.43 -18.89 -4.69
C GLN A 514 19.96 -20.04 -5.59
N ASN A 515 19.82 -19.79 -6.90
CA ASN A 515 19.32 -20.78 -7.85
C ASN A 515 20.23 -21.99 -7.90
N LEU A 516 21.54 -21.70 -7.94
CA LEU A 516 22.57 -22.71 -7.88
C LEU A 516 22.61 -23.36 -6.50
N ALA A 517 22.47 -22.59 -5.43
CA ALA A 517 22.50 -23.11 -4.06
C ALA A 517 21.32 -24.05 -3.72
N ASN A 518 20.15 -23.85 -4.33
CA ASN A 518 18.93 -24.64 -4.09
C ASN A 518 18.88 -25.98 -4.84
N MET A 519 19.78 -26.20 -5.80
CA MET A 519 19.85 -27.50 -6.48
C MET A 519 20.29 -28.58 -5.49
N SER A 520 19.89 -29.83 -5.73
CA SER A 520 20.26 -30.98 -4.88
C SER A 520 21.78 -31.11 -4.69
N PHE A 521 22.55 -30.69 -5.69
CA PHE A 521 24.02 -30.67 -5.70
C PHE A 521 24.61 -29.27 -5.45
N GLY A 522 23.77 -28.25 -5.25
CA GLY A 522 24.17 -26.85 -5.14
C GLY A 522 25.17 -26.55 -4.03
N ARG A 523 25.05 -27.27 -2.91
CA ARG A 523 26.00 -27.20 -1.80
C ARG A 523 27.39 -27.69 -2.19
N ASN A 524 27.47 -28.80 -2.92
CA ASN A 524 28.75 -29.37 -3.34
C ASN A 524 29.43 -28.47 -4.37
N MET A 525 28.64 -27.84 -5.24
CA MET A 525 29.13 -26.91 -6.26
C MET A 525 29.70 -25.62 -5.66
N LEU A 526 28.98 -24.97 -4.72
CA LEU A 526 29.32 -23.61 -4.25
C LEU A 526 30.17 -23.57 -2.97
N LYS A 527 30.31 -24.68 -2.25
CA LYS A 527 31.21 -24.73 -1.10
C LYS A 527 32.66 -24.83 -1.61
N GLY A 528 33.57 -24.01 -1.09
CA GLY A 528 34.93 -23.95 -1.63
C GLY A 528 35.15 -22.85 -2.68
N SER A 529 34.13 -22.06 -3.05
CA SER A 529 34.25 -21.03 -4.11
C SER A 529 34.47 -19.64 -3.52
N SER A 530 35.28 -18.81 -4.19
CA SER A 530 35.47 -17.40 -3.86
C SER A 530 34.90 -16.51 -4.96
N TRP A 531 34.15 -15.48 -4.57
CA TRP A 531 33.57 -14.53 -5.52
C TRP A 531 33.14 -13.22 -4.88
N GLN A 532 33.02 -12.16 -5.67
CA GLN A 532 32.57 -10.83 -5.23
C GLN A 532 31.10 -10.60 -5.56
N GLY A 533 30.39 -9.90 -4.68
CA GLY A 533 28.99 -9.65 -4.93
C GLY A 533 28.37 -8.69 -3.94
N TYR A 534 27.05 -8.65 -3.92
CA TYR A 534 26.33 -7.88 -2.91
C TYR A 534 24.98 -8.50 -2.60
N LEU A 535 24.49 -8.18 -1.40
CA LEU A 535 23.08 -8.29 -1.07
C LEU A 535 22.39 -7.01 -1.50
N ASP A 536 21.38 -7.15 -2.35
CA ASP A 536 20.52 -6.05 -2.71
C ASP A 536 19.37 -5.95 -1.69
N LEU A 537 19.48 -4.99 -0.76
CA LEU A 537 18.49 -4.78 0.29
C LEU A 537 17.25 -4.05 -0.21
N SER A 538 17.25 -3.59 -1.46
CA SER A 538 16.08 -3.00 -2.13
C SER A 538 15.29 -4.03 -2.94
N ASN A 539 15.88 -5.20 -3.19
CA ASN A 539 15.24 -6.32 -3.87
C ASN A 539 14.55 -7.23 -2.85
N GLU A 540 13.23 -7.08 -2.66
CA GLU A 540 12.46 -7.80 -1.62
C GLU A 540 12.57 -9.34 -1.74
N VAL A 541 12.66 -9.90 -2.95
CA VAL A 541 12.77 -11.36 -3.14
C VAL A 541 14.14 -11.88 -2.71
N GLN A 542 15.22 -11.20 -3.13
CA GLN A 542 16.56 -11.54 -2.66
C GLN A 542 16.68 -11.34 -1.15
N PHE A 543 16.04 -10.29 -0.64
CA PHE A 543 16.07 -9.95 0.78
C PHE A 543 15.23 -10.91 1.66
N GLU A 544 14.18 -11.54 1.12
CA GLU A 544 13.37 -12.53 1.83
C GLU A 544 14.20 -13.75 2.26
N TYR A 545 15.11 -14.23 1.39
CA TYR A 545 16.05 -15.30 1.75
C TYR A 545 16.92 -14.93 2.96
N LEU A 546 17.34 -13.68 3.03
CA LEU A 546 18.09 -13.18 4.19
C LEU A 546 17.19 -13.07 5.43
N ARG A 547 15.94 -12.59 5.31
CA ARG A 547 15.00 -12.51 6.45
C ARG A 547 14.68 -13.87 7.03
N ASP A 548 14.36 -14.85 6.18
CA ASP A 548 14.09 -16.23 6.56
C ASP A 548 15.27 -16.82 7.32
N TYR A 549 16.48 -16.63 6.79
CA TYR A 549 17.70 -17.08 7.46
C TYR A 549 17.89 -16.40 8.81
N LEU A 550 17.59 -15.11 8.95
CA LEU A 550 17.79 -14.35 10.19
C LEU A 550 16.65 -14.51 11.22
N HIS A 551 15.50 -15.07 10.81
CA HIS A 551 14.24 -15.17 11.59
C HIS A 551 13.70 -13.81 12.08
N ILE A 552 13.59 -12.84 11.17
CA ILE A 552 13.13 -11.47 11.47
C ILE A 552 12.07 -10.94 10.51
#